data_AF-A0A958J062-F1
#
_entry.id   AF-A0A958J062-F1
#
_cell.length_a   1.000
_cell.length_b   1.000
_cell.length_c   1.000
_cell.angle_alpha   90.00
_cell.angle_beta   90.00
_cell.angle_gamma   90.00
#
_symmetry.space_group_name_H-M   'P 1'
#
loop_
_entity.id
_entity.type
_entity.pdbx_description
1 polymer ?
#
loop_
_entity_poly.entity_id
_entity_poly.type
_entity_poly.pdbx_seq_one_letter_code
_entity_poly.pdbx_strand_id
1 'polypeptide(L)'
;MDQIRAASGEKTVRYLRAFLKFSRPHTIIGTTLSVSGLYLMAFAHTNAADPQLAALLLALASCLGANIYIVGLNQITDIDIDRINKPDLPLASGIFSMRTGWALVLISIGISLVLAVFGGKYLLLTVFASLLIGTAYSLPPLRLKRFHFWAAACIFTVRGVLVNLFLFLHFNEIFGGIDKIPDHIWALTAFVFGLSLVIAWFKDIPDMAGDEQFAIKTLSLKLGARRVFNIGMALLTLCYSGLICAGFSGLSGVQPMVLAISHAILLAIVWLLARRVDPAKKPDIVRFYLIIWGMFFLEYIVFAMACLLA
;
A
#
# COMPACT_ATOMS: atom_id res chain seq x y z
N MET A 1 40.94 -19.38 -2.87
CA MET A 1 39.50 -19.75 -2.93
C MET A 1 38.64 -18.92 -1.97
N ASP A 2 39.12 -18.59 -0.77
CA ASP A 2 38.32 -17.86 0.22
C ASP A 2 38.06 -16.39 -0.12
N GLN A 3 39.00 -15.68 -0.75
CA GLN A 3 38.75 -14.30 -1.23
C GLN A 3 37.72 -14.21 -2.36
N ILE A 4 37.66 -15.22 -3.23
CA ILE A 4 36.64 -15.30 -4.31
C ILE A 4 35.26 -15.62 -3.74
N ARG A 5 35.20 -16.51 -2.73
CA ARG A 5 33.96 -16.82 -1.99
C ARG A 5 33.46 -15.64 -1.14
N ALA A 6 34.37 -14.90 -0.52
CA ALA A 6 34.04 -13.68 0.22
C ALA A 6 33.49 -12.59 -0.71
N ALA A 7 34.14 -12.35 -1.86
CA ALA A 7 33.70 -11.37 -2.85
C ALA A 7 32.36 -11.75 -3.52
N SER A 8 32.08 -13.05 -3.74
CA SER A 8 30.79 -13.51 -4.26
C SER A 8 29.67 -13.39 -3.23
N GLY A 9 29.96 -13.64 -1.95
CA GLY A 9 29.04 -13.42 -0.83
C GLY A 9 28.64 -11.95 -0.69
N GLU A 10 29.61 -11.04 -0.74
CA GLU A 10 29.38 -9.60 -0.63
C GLU A 10 28.54 -9.06 -1.80
N LYS A 11 28.81 -9.52 -3.03
CA LYS A 11 28.00 -9.21 -4.20
C LYS A 11 26.56 -9.71 -4.04
N THR A 12 26.37 -10.93 -3.55
CA THR A 12 25.03 -11.52 -3.33
C THR A 12 24.24 -10.71 -2.31
N VAL A 13 24.84 -10.37 -1.17
CA VAL A 13 24.20 -9.54 -0.14
C VAL A 13 23.83 -8.16 -0.68
N ARG A 14 24.69 -7.54 -1.49
CA ARG A 14 24.40 -6.26 -2.15
C ARG A 14 23.21 -6.36 -3.10
N TYR A 15 23.14 -7.41 -3.92
CA TYR A 15 22.01 -7.61 -4.84
C TYR A 15 20.70 -7.92 -4.12
N LEU A 16 20.72 -8.69 -3.03
CA LEU A 16 19.54 -8.94 -2.20
C LEU A 16 19.03 -7.65 -1.56
N ARG A 17 19.92 -6.83 -0.97
CA ARG A 17 19.55 -5.52 -0.42
C ARG A 17 18.98 -4.60 -1.50
N ALA A 18 19.55 -4.62 -2.70
CA ALA A 18 19.03 -3.89 -3.84
C ALA A 18 17.63 -4.39 -4.24
N PHE A 19 17.39 -5.69 -4.28
CA PHE A 19 16.07 -6.24 -4.58
C PHE A 19 15.03 -5.83 -3.52
N LEU A 20 15.38 -5.88 -2.23
CA LEU A 20 14.51 -5.41 -1.15
C LEU A 20 14.18 -3.91 -1.27
N LYS A 21 15.15 -3.07 -1.69
CA LYS A 21 14.88 -1.66 -1.98
C LYS A 21 14.01 -1.49 -3.22
N PHE A 22 14.25 -2.29 -4.27
CA PHE A 22 13.49 -2.27 -5.52
C PHE A 22 12.01 -2.56 -5.28
N SER A 23 11.71 -3.53 -4.42
CA SER A 23 10.34 -3.92 -4.08
C SER A 23 9.60 -2.90 -3.20
N ARG A 24 10.28 -1.88 -2.68
CA ARG A 24 9.78 -0.88 -1.73
C ARG A 24 9.21 -1.55 -0.45
N PRO A 25 10.02 -1.73 0.61
CA PRO A 25 9.62 -2.56 1.76
C PRO A 25 8.29 -2.19 2.41
N HIS A 26 7.98 -0.89 2.51
CA HIS A 26 6.71 -0.42 3.07
C HIS A 26 5.49 -0.87 2.23
N THR A 27 5.60 -0.94 0.90
CA THR A 27 4.47 -1.41 0.07
C THR A 27 4.32 -2.92 0.16
N ILE A 28 5.41 -3.68 0.30
CA ILE A 28 5.40 -5.13 0.51
C ILE A 28 4.73 -5.47 1.83
N ILE A 29 5.16 -4.84 2.93
CA ILE A 29 4.56 -5.03 4.25
C ILE A 29 3.06 -4.69 4.19
N GLY A 30 2.71 -3.56 3.56
CA GLY A 30 1.30 -3.16 3.41
C GLY A 30 0.47 -4.17 2.62
N THR A 31 1.01 -4.72 1.53
CA THR A 31 0.31 -5.76 0.77
C THR A 31 0.15 -7.04 1.59
N THR A 32 1.21 -7.52 2.24
CA THR A 32 1.14 -8.71 3.08
C THR A 32 0.09 -8.56 4.18
N LEU A 33 0.11 -7.45 4.92
CA LEU A 33 -0.86 -7.23 6.00
C LEU A 33 -2.27 -7.01 5.48
N SER A 34 -2.45 -6.36 4.32
CA SER A 34 -3.80 -6.22 3.74
C SER A 34 -4.40 -7.56 3.33
N VAL A 35 -3.62 -8.41 2.64
CA VAL A 35 -4.08 -9.73 2.18
C VAL A 35 -4.37 -10.62 3.40
N SER A 36 -3.43 -10.70 4.35
CA SER A 36 -3.61 -11.52 5.56
C SER A 36 -4.73 -11.01 6.46
N GLY A 37 -4.88 -9.68 6.59
CA GLY A 37 -5.95 -9.08 7.38
C GLY A 37 -7.32 -9.40 6.78
N LEU A 38 -7.50 -9.22 5.46
CA LEU A 38 -8.77 -9.52 4.79
C LEU A 38 -9.10 -11.02 4.81
N TYR A 39 -8.08 -11.87 4.71
CA TYR A 39 -8.22 -13.31 4.94
C TYR A 39 -8.75 -13.62 6.34
N LEU A 40 -8.16 -13.03 7.39
CA LEU A 40 -8.62 -13.26 8.78
C LEU A 40 -10.03 -12.72 9.02
N MET A 41 -10.36 -11.56 8.45
CA MET A 41 -11.70 -10.98 8.54
C MET A 41 -12.73 -11.88 7.84
N ALA A 42 -12.42 -12.39 6.64
CA ALA A 42 -13.29 -13.34 5.94
C ALA A 42 -13.46 -14.65 6.72
N PHE A 43 -12.36 -15.20 7.24
CA PHE A 43 -12.37 -16.42 8.06
C PHE A 43 -13.26 -16.28 9.30
N ALA A 44 -13.14 -15.16 10.02
CA ALA A 44 -13.98 -14.83 11.17
C ALA A 44 -15.46 -14.64 10.76
N HIS A 45 -15.69 -13.92 9.66
CA HIS A 45 -17.04 -13.61 9.17
C HIS A 45 -17.84 -14.86 8.79
N THR A 46 -17.20 -15.84 8.14
CA THR A 46 -17.85 -17.07 7.68
C THR A 46 -17.86 -18.18 8.71
N ASN A 47 -17.14 -18.03 9.84
CA ASN A 47 -16.90 -19.11 10.80
C ASN A 47 -16.37 -20.39 10.12
N ALA A 48 -15.41 -20.23 9.20
CA ALA A 48 -14.87 -21.35 8.43
C ALA A 48 -14.14 -22.35 9.34
N ALA A 49 -14.33 -23.64 9.08
CA ALA A 49 -13.65 -24.71 9.82
C ALA A 49 -12.20 -24.95 9.32
N ASP A 50 -12.00 -24.88 8.00
CA ASP A 50 -10.68 -25.04 7.37
C ASP A 50 -10.08 -23.66 7.09
N PRO A 51 -8.86 -23.37 7.61
CA PRO A 51 -8.18 -22.11 7.33
C PRO A 51 -7.81 -21.92 5.85
N GLN A 52 -7.74 -22.94 5.00
CA GLN A 52 -7.44 -22.75 3.57
C GLN A 52 -6.12 -21.99 3.32
N LEU A 53 -5.06 -22.31 4.06
CA LEU A 53 -3.78 -21.59 4.00
C LEU A 53 -3.16 -21.55 2.60
N ALA A 54 -3.43 -22.55 1.75
CA ALA A 54 -2.99 -22.56 0.36
C ALA A 54 -3.55 -21.36 -0.43
N ALA A 55 -4.80 -20.97 -0.19
CA ALA A 55 -5.40 -19.81 -0.83
C ALA A 55 -4.75 -18.50 -0.36
N LEU A 56 -4.45 -18.37 0.94
CA LEU A 56 -3.72 -17.23 1.47
C LEU A 56 -2.33 -17.09 0.83
N LEU A 57 -1.57 -18.20 0.75
CA LEU A 57 -0.24 -18.19 0.14
C LEU A 57 -0.29 -17.87 -1.36
N LEU A 58 -1.28 -18.38 -2.08
CA LEU A 58 -1.51 -18.10 -3.49
C LEU A 58 -1.85 -16.61 -3.71
N ALA A 59 -2.77 -16.06 -2.93
CA ALA A 59 -3.14 -14.65 -2.98
C ALA A 59 -1.95 -13.74 -2.62
N LEU A 60 -1.17 -14.08 -1.59
CA LEU A 60 0.04 -13.35 -1.21
C LEU A 60 1.06 -13.34 -2.34
N ALA A 61 1.40 -14.50 -2.91
CA ALA A 61 2.36 -14.60 -3.99
C ALA A 61 1.90 -13.82 -5.23
N SER A 62 0.60 -13.89 -5.57
CA SER A 62 0.02 -13.14 -6.68
C SER A 62 0.06 -11.62 -6.44
N CYS A 63 -0.43 -11.14 -5.30
CA CYS A 63 -0.47 -9.71 -4.98
C CYS A 63 0.92 -9.10 -4.77
N LEU A 64 1.89 -9.85 -4.23
CA LEU A 64 3.27 -9.39 -4.09
C LEU A 64 3.96 -9.29 -5.45
N GLY A 65 3.70 -10.21 -6.37
CA GLY A 65 4.13 -10.09 -7.77
C GLY A 65 3.57 -8.83 -8.44
N ALA A 66 2.28 -8.55 -8.25
CA ALA A 66 1.66 -7.32 -8.76
C ALA A 66 2.31 -6.07 -8.14
N ASN A 67 2.59 -6.07 -6.84
CA ASN A 67 3.24 -4.96 -6.15
C ASN A 67 4.63 -4.68 -6.75
N ILE A 68 5.47 -5.71 -6.90
CA ILE A 68 6.81 -5.59 -7.49
C ILE A 68 6.74 -5.07 -8.92
N TYR A 69 5.78 -5.55 -9.72
CA TYR A 69 5.54 -5.01 -11.06
C TYR A 69 5.23 -3.50 -11.01
N ILE A 70 4.27 -3.08 -10.19
CA ILE A 70 3.82 -1.67 -10.14
C ILE A 70 4.94 -0.74 -9.68
N VAL A 71 5.63 -1.08 -8.59
CA VAL A 71 6.72 -0.22 -8.06
C VAL A 71 7.98 -0.28 -8.92
N GLY A 72 8.23 -1.42 -9.58
CA GLY A 72 9.35 -1.60 -10.49
C GLY A 72 9.15 -0.84 -11.79
N LEU A 73 7.96 -0.94 -12.40
CA LEU A 73 7.60 -0.17 -13.59
C LEU A 73 7.69 1.33 -13.31
N ASN A 74 7.21 1.77 -12.15
CA ASN A 74 7.33 3.16 -11.73
C ASN A 74 8.80 3.62 -11.73
N GLN A 75 9.71 2.86 -11.11
CA GLN A 75 11.13 3.19 -11.08
C GLN A 75 11.78 3.20 -12.47
N ILE A 76 11.41 2.27 -13.35
CA ILE A 76 11.90 2.25 -14.74
C ILE A 76 11.52 3.55 -15.45
N THR A 77 10.28 3.99 -15.32
CA THR A 77 9.75 5.18 -16.01
C THR A 77 10.21 6.50 -15.42
N ASP A 78 10.65 6.49 -14.16
CA ASP A 78 10.99 7.69 -13.40
C ASP A 78 12.47 7.75 -13.01
N ILE A 79 13.34 6.97 -13.66
CA ILE A 79 14.77 6.87 -13.28
C ILE A 79 15.44 8.25 -13.13
N ASP A 80 15.16 9.20 -14.02
CA ASP A 80 15.74 10.54 -13.97
C ASP A 80 15.17 11.41 -12.83
N ILE A 81 13.90 11.20 -12.49
CA ILE A 81 13.25 11.87 -11.35
C ILE A 81 13.78 11.27 -10.05
N ASP A 82 13.89 9.95 -9.98
CA ASP A 82 14.36 9.22 -8.81
C ASP A 82 15.85 9.48 -8.53
N ARG A 83 16.67 9.82 -9.53
CA ARG A 83 18.05 10.32 -9.29
C ARG A 83 18.09 11.56 -8.41
N ILE A 84 17.03 12.36 -8.42
CA ILE A 84 16.92 13.58 -7.60
C ILE A 84 16.20 13.28 -6.29
N ASN A 85 15.03 12.65 -6.38
CA ASN A 85 14.16 12.48 -5.22
C ASN A 85 14.60 11.31 -4.32
N LYS A 86 15.11 10.22 -4.91
CA LYS A 86 15.37 8.92 -4.27
C LYS A 86 16.65 8.26 -4.82
N PRO A 87 17.82 8.92 -4.72
CA PRO A 87 19.06 8.47 -5.37
C PRO A 87 19.52 7.08 -4.92
N ASP A 88 19.12 6.64 -3.73
CA ASP A 88 19.44 5.32 -3.17
C ASP A 88 18.66 4.15 -3.79
N LEU A 89 17.70 4.41 -4.68
CA LEU A 89 16.94 3.35 -5.35
C LEU A 89 17.83 2.57 -6.32
N PRO A 90 17.62 1.25 -6.50
CA PRO A 90 18.55 0.39 -7.24
C PRO A 90 18.79 0.79 -8.69
N LEU A 91 17.76 1.29 -9.39
CA LEU A 91 17.90 1.79 -10.76
C LEU A 91 18.54 3.18 -10.80
N ALA A 92 18.14 4.09 -9.91
CA ALA A 92 18.69 5.45 -9.84
C ALA A 92 20.18 5.46 -9.48
N SER A 93 20.57 4.63 -8.50
CA SER A 93 21.97 4.43 -8.05
C SER A 93 22.84 3.62 -9.02
N GLY A 94 22.25 3.00 -10.05
CA GLY A 94 22.97 2.16 -11.01
C GLY A 94 23.39 0.78 -10.48
N ILE A 95 22.93 0.35 -9.30
CA ILE A 95 23.17 -1.01 -8.80
C ILE A 95 22.49 -2.03 -9.72
N PHE A 96 21.28 -1.73 -10.18
CA PHE A 96 20.56 -2.50 -11.19
C PHE A 96 20.64 -1.81 -12.55
N SER A 97 20.88 -2.61 -13.59
CA SER A 97 20.77 -2.14 -14.96
C SER A 97 19.29 -2.01 -15.38
N MET A 98 19.02 -1.26 -16.43
CA MET A 98 17.67 -1.17 -17.01
C MET A 98 17.15 -2.53 -17.47
N ARG A 99 18.03 -3.40 -18.00
CA ARG A 99 17.69 -4.79 -18.37
C ARG A 99 17.24 -5.60 -17.16
N THR A 100 17.95 -5.46 -16.03
CA THR A 100 17.58 -6.11 -14.76
C THR A 100 16.22 -5.61 -14.27
N GLY A 101 15.98 -4.30 -14.30
CA GLY A 101 14.69 -3.71 -13.94
C GLY A 101 13.53 -4.30 -14.74
N TRP A 102 13.65 -4.32 -16.07
CA TRP A 102 12.63 -4.91 -16.95
C TRP A 102 12.44 -6.41 -16.72
N ALA A 103 13.52 -7.17 -16.53
CA ALA A 103 13.41 -8.60 -16.24
C ALA A 103 12.61 -8.85 -14.96
N LEU A 104 12.89 -8.12 -13.87
CA LEU A 104 12.15 -8.23 -12.62
C LEU A 104 10.66 -7.88 -12.78
N VAL A 105 10.36 -6.80 -13.50
CA VAL A 105 8.99 -6.37 -13.77
C VAL A 105 8.22 -7.42 -14.58
N LEU A 106 8.80 -7.94 -15.68
CA LEU A 106 8.18 -8.94 -16.55
C LEU A 106 7.97 -10.29 -15.85
N ILE A 107 8.93 -10.74 -15.05
CA ILE A 107 8.79 -11.96 -14.26
C ILE A 107 7.68 -11.80 -13.23
N SER A 108 7.63 -10.65 -12.54
CA SER A 108 6.67 -10.41 -11.46
C SER A 108 5.23 -10.33 -11.96
N ILE A 109 4.98 -9.69 -13.11
CA ILE A 109 3.64 -9.68 -13.73
C ILE A 109 3.23 -11.06 -14.22
N GLY A 110 4.16 -11.84 -14.81
CA GLY A 110 3.89 -13.22 -15.24
C GLY A 110 3.46 -14.11 -14.08
N ILE A 111 4.25 -14.12 -13.00
CA ILE A 111 3.91 -14.88 -11.77
C ILE A 111 2.58 -14.40 -11.20
N SER A 112 2.38 -13.08 -11.11
CA SER A 112 1.18 -12.50 -10.54
C SER A 112 -0.09 -12.93 -11.28
N LEU A 113 -0.11 -12.79 -12.61
CA LEU A 113 -1.26 -13.13 -13.44
C LEU A 113 -1.53 -14.64 -13.47
N VAL A 114 -0.51 -15.48 -13.59
CA VAL A 114 -0.66 -16.94 -13.59
C VAL A 114 -1.33 -17.39 -12.28
N LEU A 115 -0.82 -16.93 -11.14
CA LEU A 115 -1.41 -17.26 -9.85
C LEU A 115 -2.81 -16.68 -9.68
N ALA A 116 -3.07 -15.47 -10.19
CA ALA A 116 -4.38 -14.84 -10.10
C ALA A 116 -5.46 -15.62 -10.85
N VAL A 117 -5.13 -16.24 -12.00
CA VAL A 117 -6.04 -17.11 -12.75
C VAL A 117 -6.44 -18.33 -11.91
N PHE A 118 -5.50 -18.94 -11.20
CA PHE A 118 -5.79 -20.09 -10.32
C PHE A 118 -6.51 -19.70 -9.02
N GLY A 119 -6.47 -18.44 -8.60
CA GLY A 119 -7.17 -17.95 -7.41
C GLY A 119 -8.62 -17.51 -7.65
N GLY A 120 -9.15 -17.68 -8.86
CA GLY A 120 -10.56 -17.39 -9.15
C GLY A 120 -10.86 -15.92 -9.48
N LYS A 121 -12.15 -15.65 -9.70
CA LYS A 121 -12.63 -14.41 -10.37
C LYS A 121 -12.23 -13.14 -9.62
N TYR A 122 -12.32 -13.15 -8.28
CA TYR A 122 -12.06 -11.97 -7.46
C TYR A 122 -10.57 -11.64 -7.34
N LEU A 123 -9.71 -12.65 -7.16
CA LEU A 123 -8.27 -12.42 -7.16
C LEU A 123 -7.80 -11.94 -8.55
N LEU A 124 -8.29 -12.59 -9.62
CA LEU A 124 -7.99 -12.17 -10.99
C LEU A 124 -8.42 -10.73 -11.24
N LEU A 125 -9.64 -10.33 -10.85
CA LEU A 125 -10.12 -8.96 -11.02
C LEU A 125 -9.27 -7.97 -10.22
N THR A 126 -8.93 -8.29 -8.97
CA THR A 126 -8.07 -7.45 -8.12
C THR A 126 -6.72 -7.21 -8.78
N VAL A 127 -6.06 -8.29 -9.18
CA VAL A 127 -4.70 -8.25 -9.75
C VAL A 127 -4.71 -7.57 -11.11
N PHE A 128 -5.59 -8.00 -12.02
CA PHE A 128 -5.67 -7.45 -13.36
C PHE A 128 -5.98 -5.95 -13.36
N ALA A 129 -6.98 -5.51 -12.57
CA ALA A 129 -7.31 -4.09 -12.47
C ALA A 129 -6.17 -3.29 -11.83
N SER A 130 -5.50 -3.83 -10.80
CA SER A 130 -4.35 -3.17 -10.17
C SER A 130 -3.17 -3.01 -11.13
N LEU A 131 -2.88 -4.03 -11.94
CA LEU A 131 -1.84 -3.99 -12.98
C LEU A 131 -2.18 -2.98 -14.08
N LEU A 132 -3.44 -2.94 -14.53
CA LEU A 132 -3.90 -1.98 -15.54
C LEU A 132 -3.76 -0.54 -15.03
N ILE A 133 -4.22 -0.27 -13.80
CA ILE A 133 -4.12 1.05 -13.18
C ILE A 133 -2.65 1.43 -12.95
N GLY A 134 -1.81 0.51 -12.45
CA GLY A 134 -0.38 0.75 -12.24
C GLY A 134 0.39 1.03 -13.54
N THR A 135 -0.01 0.35 -14.62
CA THR A 135 0.50 0.61 -15.98
C THR A 135 0.10 2.00 -16.46
N ALA A 136 -1.19 2.33 -16.42
CA ALA A 136 -1.72 3.63 -16.80
C ALA A 136 -1.12 4.78 -15.97
N TYR A 137 -0.81 4.53 -14.70
CA TYR A 137 -0.13 5.46 -13.83
C TYR A 137 1.28 5.82 -14.33
N SER A 138 2.03 4.85 -14.84
CA SER A 138 3.48 5.00 -15.12
C SER A 138 3.81 5.25 -16.59
N LEU A 139 3.15 4.57 -17.54
CA LEU A 139 3.54 4.57 -18.97
C LEU A 139 2.76 5.59 -19.82
N PRO A 140 3.40 6.16 -20.87
CA PRO A 140 2.69 6.92 -21.89
C PRO A 140 1.75 6.01 -22.73
N PRO A 141 0.68 6.57 -23.35
CA PRO A 141 0.35 7.99 -23.41
C PRO A 141 -0.35 8.53 -22.15
N LEU A 142 -0.90 7.67 -21.29
CA LEU A 142 -1.70 8.09 -20.14
C LEU A 142 -0.85 8.77 -19.05
N ARG A 143 0.19 8.08 -18.57
CA ARG A 143 1.10 8.49 -17.48
C ARG A 143 0.38 9.35 -16.43
N LEU A 144 -0.68 8.78 -15.85
CA LEU A 144 -1.67 9.49 -15.03
C LEU A 144 -1.03 10.21 -13.83
N LYS A 145 0.14 9.74 -13.37
CA LYS A 145 0.91 10.37 -12.30
C LYS A 145 1.27 11.84 -12.54
N ARG A 146 1.21 12.31 -13.80
CA ARG A 146 1.45 13.73 -14.15
C ARG A 146 0.37 14.67 -13.60
N PHE A 147 -0.82 14.14 -13.30
CA PHE A 147 -1.96 14.89 -12.81
C PHE A 147 -2.26 14.51 -11.36
N HIS A 148 -2.20 15.46 -10.42
CA HIS A 148 -2.37 15.17 -8.98
C HIS A 148 -3.63 14.38 -8.65
N PHE A 149 -4.77 14.72 -9.28
CA PHE A 149 -6.04 14.04 -9.04
C PHE A 149 -5.97 12.58 -9.46
N TRP A 150 -5.51 12.32 -10.69
CA TRP A 150 -5.42 10.95 -11.21
C TRP A 150 -4.35 10.13 -10.50
N ALA A 151 -3.24 10.75 -10.07
CA ALA A 151 -2.22 10.10 -9.26
C ALA A 151 -2.80 9.57 -7.93
N ALA A 152 -3.56 10.42 -7.22
CA ALA A 152 -4.26 10.02 -6.01
C ALA A 152 -5.35 8.96 -6.31
N ALA A 153 -6.10 9.12 -7.40
CA ALA A 153 -7.14 8.19 -7.84
C ALA A 153 -6.62 6.77 -8.06
N CYS A 154 -5.47 6.61 -8.72
CA CYS A 154 -4.84 5.30 -8.86
C CYS A 154 -4.52 4.66 -7.51
N ILE A 155 -4.01 5.44 -6.55
CA ILE A 155 -3.60 4.94 -5.23
C ILE A 155 -4.81 4.52 -4.40
N PHE A 156 -5.81 5.39 -4.23
CA PHE A 156 -6.98 5.06 -3.43
C PHE A 156 -7.88 4.02 -4.11
N THR A 157 -7.93 3.95 -5.44
CA THR A 157 -8.74 2.93 -6.13
C THR A 157 -8.15 1.55 -5.89
N VAL A 158 -6.83 1.41 -6.06
CA VAL A 158 -6.17 0.12 -5.84
C VAL A 158 -6.18 -0.26 -4.36
N ARG A 159 -5.64 0.59 -3.48
CA ARG A 159 -5.46 0.25 -2.07
C ARG A 159 -6.71 0.43 -1.22
N GLY A 160 -7.50 1.47 -1.50
CA GLY A 160 -8.70 1.80 -0.74
C GLY A 160 -9.89 0.92 -1.12
N VAL A 161 -10.07 0.63 -2.42
CA VAL A 161 -11.29 -0.02 -2.92
C VAL A 161 -11.03 -1.46 -3.38
N LEU A 162 -10.24 -1.64 -4.44
CA LEU A 162 -10.07 -2.95 -5.09
C LEU A 162 -9.53 -4.01 -4.13
N VAL A 163 -8.43 -3.70 -3.43
CA VAL A 163 -7.79 -4.61 -2.48
C VAL A 163 -8.79 -5.03 -1.39
N ASN A 164 -9.48 -4.07 -0.75
CA ASN A 164 -10.38 -4.38 0.36
C ASN A 164 -11.59 -5.19 -0.07
N LEU A 165 -12.31 -4.73 -1.10
CA LEU A 165 -13.57 -5.34 -1.49
C LEU A 165 -13.35 -6.69 -2.16
N PHE A 166 -12.45 -6.76 -3.14
CA PHE A 166 -12.30 -7.98 -3.94
C PHE A 166 -11.43 -9.03 -3.28
N LEU A 167 -10.42 -8.69 -2.47
CA LEU A 167 -9.72 -9.74 -1.71
C LEU A 167 -10.58 -10.28 -0.56
N PHE A 168 -11.42 -9.45 0.07
CA PHE A 168 -12.42 -9.98 1.00
C PHE A 168 -13.34 -10.97 0.29
N LEU A 169 -13.92 -10.60 -0.86
CA LEU A 169 -14.78 -11.49 -1.63
C LEU A 169 -14.07 -12.76 -2.11
N HIS A 170 -12.79 -12.67 -2.47
CA HIS A 170 -11.98 -13.84 -2.83
C HIS A 170 -11.94 -14.86 -1.67
N PHE A 171 -11.58 -14.43 -0.47
CA PHE A 171 -11.52 -15.35 0.67
C PHE A 171 -12.91 -15.78 1.15
N ASN A 172 -13.87 -14.86 1.16
CA ASN A 172 -15.25 -15.17 1.52
C ASN A 172 -15.86 -16.24 0.60
N GLU A 173 -15.60 -16.19 -0.71
CA GLU A 173 -16.04 -17.23 -1.67
C GLU A 173 -15.38 -18.59 -1.36
N ILE A 174 -14.08 -18.61 -1.08
CA ILE A 174 -13.35 -19.84 -0.72
C ILE A 174 -13.87 -20.46 0.58
N PHE A 175 -14.28 -19.63 1.53
CA PHE A 175 -14.86 -20.07 2.80
C PHE A 175 -16.36 -20.39 2.72
N GLY A 176 -16.97 -20.34 1.53
CA GLY A 176 -18.38 -20.68 1.34
C GLY A 176 -19.37 -19.58 1.77
N GLY A 177 -18.89 -18.35 1.93
CA GLY A 177 -19.73 -17.18 2.18
C GLY A 177 -20.54 -16.76 0.95
N ILE A 178 -21.53 -15.88 1.17
CA ILE A 178 -22.34 -15.30 0.08
C ILE A 178 -21.63 -14.07 -0.52
N ASP A 179 -21.89 -13.77 -1.79
CA ASP A 179 -21.35 -12.60 -2.52
C ASP A 179 -21.95 -11.26 -2.00
N LYS A 180 -21.70 -10.95 -0.74
CA LYS A 180 -22.14 -9.72 -0.05
C LYS A 180 -21.00 -9.18 0.82
N ILE A 181 -20.70 -7.90 0.67
CA ILE A 181 -19.74 -7.19 1.52
C ILE A 181 -20.41 -6.80 2.85
N PRO A 182 -19.89 -7.20 4.02
CA PRO A 182 -20.42 -6.80 5.31
C PRO A 182 -19.99 -5.38 5.71
N ASP A 183 -20.71 -4.77 6.66
CA ASP A 183 -20.57 -3.35 7.03
C ASP A 183 -19.16 -3.01 7.53
N HIS A 184 -18.50 -3.90 8.28
CA HIS A 184 -17.13 -3.67 8.75
C HIS A 184 -16.10 -3.59 7.62
N ILE A 185 -16.32 -4.30 6.50
CA ILE A 185 -15.45 -4.19 5.32
C ILE A 185 -15.71 -2.89 4.57
N TRP A 186 -16.95 -2.40 4.53
CA TRP A 186 -17.24 -1.05 4.04
C TRP A 186 -16.60 0.04 4.90
N ALA A 187 -16.63 -0.11 6.23
CA ALA A 187 -15.98 0.80 7.16
C ALA A 187 -14.45 0.81 6.97
N LEU A 188 -13.83 -0.36 6.87
CA LEU A 188 -12.41 -0.49 6.52
C LEU A 188 -12.10 0.17 5.17
N THR A 189 -12.91 -0.10 4.15
CA THR A 189 -12.76 0.46 2.80
C THR A 189 -12.80 1.98 2.81
N ALA A 190 -13.77 2.58 3.51
CA ALA A 190 -13.89 4.03 3.63
C ALA A 190 -12.70 4.65 4.38
N PHE A 191 -12.24 3.99 5.44
CA PHE A 191 -11.07 4.43 6.19
C PHE A 191 -9.80 4.36 5.36
N VAL A 192 -9.51 3.21 4.75
CA VAL A 192 -8.31 2.99 3.93
C VAL A 192 -8.33 3.88 2.68
N PHE A 193 -9.50 4.20 2.13
CA PHE A 193 -9.64 5.21 1.08
C PHE A 193 -9.13 6.58 1.55
N GLY A 194 -9.61 7.07 2.71
CA GLY A 194 -9.18 8.34 3.27
C GLY A 194 -7.69 8.36 3.62
N LEU A 195 -7.20 7.30 4.25
CA LEU A 195 -5.78 7.13 4.54
C LEU A 195 -4.92 7.07 3.27
N SER A 196 -5.41 6.44 2.19
CA SER A 196 -4.71 6.37 0.90
C SER A 196 -4.60 7.73 0.23
N LEU A 197 -5.59 8.61 0.38
CA LEU A 197 -5.49 10.01 -0.06
C LEU A 197 -4.39 10.75 0.71
N VAL A 198 -4.31 10.54 2.02
CA VAL A 198 -3.27 11.16 2.86
C VAL A 198 -1.89 10.63 2.46
N ILE A 199 -1.73 9.33 2.22
CA ILE A 199 -0.49 8.72 1.72
C ILE A 199 -0.09 9.33 0.39
N ALA A 200 -1.04 9.50 -0.54
CA ALA A 200 -0.78 10.13 -1.84
C ALA A 200 -0.26 11.56 -1.67
N TRP A 201 -0.90 12.36 -0.83
CA TRP A 201 -0.50 13.75 -0.59
C TRP A 201 0.83 13.88 0.15
N PHE A 202 1.05 13.07 1.18
CA PHE A 202 2.26 13.15 2.00
C PHE A 202 3.49 12.62 1.28
N LYS A 203 3.32 11.68 0.35
CA LYS A 203 4.37 11.25 -0.56
C LYS A 203 4.89 12.41 -1.43
N ASP A 204 4.00 13.28 -1.89
CA ASP A 204 4.35 14.37 -2.80
C ASP A 204 5.03 15.56 -2.09
N ILE A 205 5.02 15.64 -0.76
CA ILE A 205 5.69 16.72 0.00
C ILE A 205 7.23 16.59 -0.08
N PRO A 206 7.88 15.46 0.25
CA PRO A 206 9.33 15.31 0.12
C PRO A 206 9.84 15.25 -1.33
N ASP A 207 8.95 15.02 -2.30
CA ASP A 207 9.25 14.86 -3.72
C ASP A 207 9.13 16.18 -4.52
N MET A 208 8.73 17.30 -3.88
CA MET A 208 8.44 18.60 -4.52
C MET A 208 9.54 19.09 -5.47
N ALA A 209 10.83 18.98 -5.10
CA ALA A 209 11.92 19.50 -5.93
C ALA A 209 12.05 18.76 -7.27
N GLY A 210 12.01 17.42 -7.26
CA GLY A 210 12.02 16.64 -8.49
C GLY A 210 10.71 16.79 -9.28
N ASP A 211 9.57 16.92 -8.61
CA ASP A 211 8.28 17.12 -9.27
C ASP A 211 8.23 18.47 -10.02
N GLU A 212 8.78 19.54 -9.43
CA GLU A 212 8.87 20.86 -10.05
C GLU A 212 9.74 20.85 -11.30
N GLN A 213 10.95 20.26 -11.21
CA GLN A 213 11.89 20.18 -12.33
C GLN A 213 11.34 19.39 -13.53
N PHE A 214 10.49 18.40 -13.28
CA PHE A 214 9.86 17.58 -14.33
C PHE A 214 8.41 18.01 -14.65
N ALA A 215 8.01 19.22 -14.23
CA ALA A 215 6.71 19.83 -14.49
C ALA A 215 5.50 18.96 -14.07
N ILE A 216 5.65 18.17 -13.00
CA ILE A 216 4.56 17.40 -12.40
C ILE A 216 3.77 18.33 -11.48
N LYS A 217 2.50 18.57 -11.81
CA LYS A 217 1.64 19.51 -11.06
C LYS A 217 1.01 18.83 -9.84
N THR A 218 1.79 18.61 -8.78
CA THR A 218 1.32 18.01 -7.52
C THR A 218 0.52 19.01 -6.66
N LEU A 219 -0.23 18.49 -5.68
CA LEU A 219 -0.98 19.33 -4.72
C LEU A 219 -0.03 20.11 -3.79
N SER A 220 1.10 19.49 -3.41
CA SER A 220 2.13 20.09 -2.58
C SER A 220 2.79 21.30 -3.24
N LEU A 221 3.01 21.28 -4.56
CA LEU A 221 3.49 22.44 -5.32
C LEU A 221 2.44 23.55 -5.43
N LYS A 222 1.15 23.21 -5.52
CA LYS A 222 0.06 24.21 -5.63
C LYS A 222 -0.25 24.92 -4.31
N LEU A 223 -0.28 24.19 -3.20
CA LEU A 223 -0.75 24.71 -1.90
C LEU A 223 0.37 24.92 -0.88
N GLY A 224 1.55 24.35 -1.13
CA GLY A 224 2.67 24.32 -0.19
C GLY A 224 2.58 23.18 0.82
N ALA A 225 3.75 22.71 1.28
CA ALA A 225 3.90 21.57 2.19
C ALA A 225 3.04 21.68 3.47
N ARG A 226 3.04 22.84 4.14
CA ARG A 226 2.32 23.05 5.40
C ARG A 226 0.80 22.92 5.24
N ARG A 227 0.22 23.48 4.16
CA ARG A 227 -1.23 23.42 3.93
C ARG A 227 -1.66 21.98 3.62
N VAL A 228 -0.92 21.29 2.75
CA VAL A 228 -1.19 19.89 2.42
C VAL A 228 -1.07 18.99 3.66
N PHE A 229 -0.06 19.22 4.50
CA PHE A 229 0.09 18.52 5.76
C PHE A 229 -1.14 18.70 6.67
N ASN A 230 -1.59 19.94 6.88
CA ASN A 230 -2.74 20.23 7.74
C ASN A 230 -4.04 19.62 7.19
N ILE A 231 -4.27 19.69 5.87
CA ILE A 231 -5.43 19.06 5.21
C ILE A 231 -5.39 17.53 5.40
N GLY A 232 -4.22 16.92 5.21
CA GLY A 232 -4.05 15.48 5.43
C GLY A 232 -4.31 15.09 6.88
N MET A 233 -3.81 15.86 7.85
CA MET A 233 -4.07 15.63 9.28
C MET A 233 -5.55 15.78 9.65
N ALA A 234 -6.25 16.76 9.07
CA ALA A 234 -7.68 16.93 9.27
C ALA A 234 -8.47 15.72 8.72
N LEU A 235 -8.12 15.25 7.52
CA LEU A 235 -8.73 14.05 6.93
C LEU A 235 -8.45 12.79 7.76
N LEU A 236 -7.21 12.59 8.22
CA LEU A 236 -6.88 11.47 9.13
C LEU A 236 -7.74 11.52 10.40
N THR A 237 -7.86 12.69 11.01
CA THR A 237 -8.67 12.88 12.22
C THR A 237 -10.11 12.50 11.95
N LEU A 238 -10.70 12.97 10.84
CA LEU A 238 -12.05 12.61 10.45
C LEU A 238 -12.22 11.10 10.27
N CYS A 239 -11.30 10.43 9.57
CA CYS A 239 -11.35 8.99 9.36
C CYS A 239 -11.29 8.21 10.68
N TYR A 240 -10.35 8.54 11.57
CA TYR A 240 -10.24 7.89 12.89
C TYR A 240 -11.47 8.17 13.75
N SER A 241 -11.93 9.41 13.83
CA SER A 241 -13.15 9.76 14.56
C SER A 241 -14.37 8.99 14.04
N GLY A 242 -14.48 8.81 12.72
CA GLY A 242 -15.52 8.00 12.11
C GLY A 242 -15.54 6.56 12.63
N LEU A 243 -14.38 5.90 12.70
CA LEU A 243 -14.30 4.52 13.23
C LEU A 243 -14.48 4.43 14.74
N ILE A 244 -14.03 5.44 15.50
CA ILE A 244 -14.32 5.54 16.94
C ILE A 244 -15.83 5.60 17.17
N CYS A 245 -16.53 6.48 16.44
CA CYS A 245 -17.98 6.59 16.49
C CYS A 245 -18.68 5.30 16.04
N ALA A 246 -18.21 4.66 14.96
CA ALA A 246 -18.76 3.40 14.47
C ALA A 246 -18.61 2.27 15.52
N GLY A 247 -17.48 2.22 16.22
CA GLY A 247 -17.26 1.30 17.33
C GLY A 247 -18.29 1.53 18.44
N PHE A 248 -18.43 2.76 18.96
CA PHE A 248 -19.43 3.04 20.00
C PHE A 248 -20.89 2.85 19.54
N SER A 249 -21.16 2.96 18.24
CA SER A 249 -22.48 2.73 17.66
C SER A 249 -22.81 1.26 17.42
N GLY A 250 -21.87 0.34 17.69
CA GLY A 250 -22.09 -1.10 17.54
C GLY A 250 -22.00 -1.60 16.11
N LEU A 251 -20.97 -1.19 15.36
CA LEU A 251 -20.69 -1.71 14.01
C LEU A 251 -20.71 -3.25 13.98
N SER A 252 -21.43 -3.83 13.02
CA SER A 252 -21.66 -5.27 12.93
C SER A 252 -20.41 -6.05 12.48
N GLY A 253 -20.19 -7.24 13.09
CA GLY A 253 -19.10 -8.15 12.73
C GLY A 253 -17.73 -7.77 13.30
N VAL A 254 -17.67 -6.84 14.25
CA VAL A 254 -16.46 -6.46 14.96
C VAL A 254 -16.74 -6.27 16.45
N GLN A 255 -15.74 -6.52 17.29
CA GLN A 255 -15.79 -6.21 18.71
C GLN A 255 -15.77 -4.67 18.90
N PRO A 256 -16.86 -4.05 19.39
CA PRO A 256 -17.04 -2.58 19.40
C PRO A 256 -15.97 -1.80 20.16
N MET A 257 -15.57 -2.29 21.34
CA MET A 257 -14.58 -1.65 22.22
C MET A 257 -13.17 -1.79 21.67
N VAL A 258 -12.84 -2.95 21.09
CA VAL A 258 -11.53 -3.14 20.43
C VAL A 258 -11.40 -2.15 19.29
N LEU A 259 -12.43 -1.98 18.46
CA LEU A 259 -12.42 -0.99 17.38
C LEU A 259 -12.29 0.43 17.93
N ALA A 260 -13.17 0.87 18.83
CA ALA A 260 -13.19 2.25 19.31
C ALA A 260 -11.90 2.65 20.05
N ILE A 261 -11.43 1.83 20.99
CA ILE A 261 -10.28 2.15 21.83
C ILE A 261 -8.98 2.13 21.02
N SER A 262 -8.78 1.14 20.16
CA SER A 262 -7.58 1.07 19.30
C SER A 262 -7.47 2.30 18.40
N HIS A 263 -8.55 2.71 17.73
CA HIS A 263 -8.54 3.89 16.86
C HIS A 263 -8.34 5.19 17.63
N ALA A 264 -8.87 5.30 18.86
CA ALA A 264 -8.59 6.45 19.73
C ALA A 264 -7.11 6.53 20.13
N ILE A 265 -6.49 5.39 20.46
CA ILE A 265 -5.06 5.31 20.77
C ILE A 265 -4.21 5.67 19.54
N LEU A 266 -4.52 5.11 18.36
CA LEU A 266 -3.79 5.40 17.13
C LEU A 266 -3.90 6.87 16.74
N LEU A 267 -5.10 7.46 16.83
CA LEU A 267 -5.30 8.89 16.59
C LEU A 267 -4.47 9.76 17.55
N ALA A 268 -4.45 9.41 18.84
CA ALA A 268 -3.64 10.11 19.83
C ALA A 268 -2.13 10.03 19.49
N ILE A 269 -1.64 8.84 19.13
CA ILE A 269 -0.24 8.63 18.72
C ILE A 269 0.09 9.49 17.48
N VAL A 270 -0.77 9.47 16.45
CA VAL A 270 -0.58 10.27 15.23
C VAL A 270 -0.46 11.76 15.55
N TRP A 271 -1.34 12.30 16.40
CA TRP A 271 -1.27 13.70 16.81
C TRP A 271 -0.05 14.03 17.66
N LEU A 272 0.36 13.16 18.57
CA LEU A 272 1.58 13.33 19.37
C LEU A 272 2.83 13.40 18.51
N LEU A 273 2.91 12.54 17.48
CA LEU A 273 4.03 12.51 16.54
C LEU A 273 3.97 13.71 15.59
N ALA A 274 2.79 14.10 15.11
CA ALA A 274 2.60 15.24 14.21
C ALA A 274 3.10 16.57 14.80
N ARG A 275 3.01 16.76 16.12
CA ARG A 275 3.53 17.97 16.82
C ARG A 275 5.03 18.20 16.63
N ARG A 276 5.78 17.14 16.31
CA ARG A 276 7.24 17.19 16.12
C ARG A 276 7.65 17.35 14.66
N VAL A 277 6.69 17.48 13.74
CA VAL A 277 6.95 17.50 12.30
C VAL A 277 6.97 18.94 11.81
N ASP A 278 8.08 19.31 11.16
CA ASP A 278 8.12 20.47 10.28
C ASP A 278 7.98 20.01 8.81
N PRO A 279 6.81 20.16 8.15
CA PRO A 279 6.60 19.73 6.78
C PRO A 279 7.50 20.42 5.75
N ALA A 280 8.12 21.55 6.11
CA ALA A 280 9.11 22.20 5.25
C ALA A 280 10.48 21.49 5.26
N LYS A 281 10.76 20.66 6.29
CA LYS A 281 12.00 19.90 6.41
C LYS A 281 11.80 18.50 5.84
N LYS A 282 12.46 18.21 4.71
CA LYS A 282 12.40 16.90 4.03
C LYS A 282 12.64 15.70 4.98
N PRO A 283 13.61 15.71 5.90
CA PRO A 283 13.82 14.58 6.80
C PRO A 283 12.63 14.31 7.75
N ASP A 284 11.99 15.36 8.25
CA ASP A 284 10.88 15.24 9.19
C ASP A 284 9.65 14.66 8.51
N ILE A 285 9.32 15.16 7.31
CA ILE A 285 8.16 14.65 6.56
C ILE A 285 8.38 13.23 6.03
N VAL A 286 9.61 12.86 5.62
CA VAL A 286 9.91 11.47 5.22
C VAL A 286 9.72 10.51 6.38
N ARG A 287 10.17 10.85 7.59
CA ARG A 287 9.96 10.04 8.80
C ARG A 287 8.47 9.92 9.13
N PHE A 288 7.74 11.03 9.10
CA PHE A 288 6.30 11.01 9.37
C PHE A 288 5.51 10.24 8.33
N TYR A 289 5.87 10.34 7.06
CA TYR A 289 5.29 9.55 5.98
C TYR A 289 5.43 8.04 6.24
N LEU A 290 6.59 7.57 6.71
CA LEU A 290 6.78 6.16 7.09
C LEU A 290 5.93 5.77 8.32
N ILE A 291 5.70 6.69 9.26
CA ILE A 291 4.77 6.48 10.39
C ILE A 291 3.34 6.30 9.87
N ILE A 292 2.89 7.11 8.92
CA ILE A 292 1.55 6.97 8.31
C ILE A 292 1.39 5.60 7.61
N TRP A 293 2.44 5.08 6.98
CA TRP A 293 2.45 3.69 6.51
C TRP A 293 2.35 2.68 7.65
N GLY A 294 3.04 2.93 8.77
CA GLY A 294 2.88 2.15 10.00
C GLY A 294 1.43 2.13 10.50
N MET A 295 0.74 3.27 10.45
CA MET A 295 -0.68 3.36 10.80
C MET A 295 -1.53 2.52 9.85
N PHE A 296 -1.32 2.64 8.53
CA PHE A 296 -1.97 1.79 7.52
C PHE A 296 -1.81 0.29 7.81
N PHE A 297 -0.64 -0.14 8.27
CA PHE A 297 -0.38 -1.54 8.65
C PHE A 297 -1.19 -1.96 9.88
N LEU A 298 -1.26 -1.10 10.89
CA LEU A 298 -1.97 -1.35 12.13
C LEU A 298 -3.47 -1.48 11.91
N GLU A 299 -4.05 -0.77 10.92
CA GLU A 299 -5.48 -0.88 10.63
C GLU A 299 -5.93 -2.30 10.28
N TYR A 300 -5.19 -2.99 9.41
CA TYR A 300 -5.55 -4.37 9.04
C TYR A 300 -5.42 -5.33 10.23
N ILE A 301 -4.43 -5.09 11.09
CA ILE A 301 -4.23 -5.88 12.32
C ILE A 301 -5.39 -5.62 13.28
N VAL A 302 -5.75 -4.35 13.51
CA VAL A 302 -6.85 -3.95 14.39
C VAL A 302 -8.18 -4.51 13.91
N PHE A 303 -8.51 -4.36 12.62
CA PHE A 303 -9.76 -4.88 12.06
C PHE A 303 -9.82 -6.41 12.14
N ALA A 304 -8.73 -7.11 11.78
CA ALA A 304 -8.68 -8.56 11.90
C ALA A 304 -8.88 -9.02 13.36
N MET A 305 -8.20 -8.40 14.32
CA MET A 305 -8.38 -8.70 15.75
C MET A 305 -9.81 -8.39 16.21
N ALA A 306 -10.39 -7.26 15.78
CA ALA A 306 -11.74 -6.89 16.15
C ALA A 306 -12.77 -7.90 15.60
N CYS A 307 -12.59 -8.42 14.37
CA CYS A 307 -13.47 -9.45 13.81
C CYS A 307 -13.32 -10.79 14.55
N LEU A 308 -12.09 -11.19 14.87
CA LEU A 308 -11.82 -12.46 15.57
C LEU A 308 -12.31 -12.49 17.02
N LEU A 309 -12.50 -11.31 17.63
CA LEU A 309 -12.99 -11.14 19.01
C LEU A 309 -14.48 -10.80 19.09
N ALA A 310 -15.17 -10.69 17.95
CA ALA A 310 -16.60 -10.39 17.85
C ALA A 310 -17.45 -11.63 18.15
#